data_AF-A0A0U1M8F3-F1
#
_entry.id   AF-A0A0U1M8F3-F1
#
_cell.length_a   1.000
_cell.length_b   1.000
_cell.length_c   1.000
_cell.angle_alpha   90.00
_cell.angle_beta   90.00
_cell.angle_gamma   90.00
#
_symmetry.space_group_name_H-M   'P 1'
#
loop_
_entity.id
_entity.type
_entity.pdbx_description
1 polymer ?
#
loop_
_entity_poly.entity_id
_entity_poly.type
_entity_poly.pdbx_seq_one_letter_code
_entity_poly.pdbx_strand_id
1 'polypeptide(L)'
;MSAIPEADPDEPVETKPFNRYVHARTRFSHAGLDRSPIRPGSLAVPVPESKLTRGYHIGYDARFPYQNQTKHCWQNYVDYHKCIIAKGEDFRPCRQFFLAYRSLCPKSWTDRWDDQREAGNFPARLE
;
A
#
# COMPACT_ATOMS: atom_id res chain seq x y z
N MET A 1 3.98 15.46 -18.82
CA MET A 1 2.88 14.63 -18.29
C MET A 1 3.07 13.23 -18.85
N SER A 2 3.70 12.34 -18.08
CA SER A 2 3.84 10.94 -18.51
C SER A 2 2.45 10.33 -18.61
N ALA A 3 2.08 9.83 -19.79
CA ALA A 3 0.82 9.12 -19.99
C ALA A 3 0.82 7.90 -19.06
N ILE A 4 -0.16 7.84 -18.16
CA ILE A 4 -0.43 6.64 -17.38
C ILE A 4 -0.87 5.60 -18.41
N PRO A 5 -0.22 4.42 -18.51
CA PRO A 5 -0.72 3.38 -19.40
C PRO A 5 -2.17 3.09 -19.00
N GLU A 6 -3.10 3.39 -19.90
CA GLU A 6 -4.52 3.19 -19.66
C GLU A 6 -4.78 1.70 -19.41
N ALA A 7 -5.68 1.44 -18.47
CA ALA A 7 -6.18 0.10 -18.20
C ALA A 7 -6.75 -0.48 -19.49
N ASP A 8 -6.34 -1.70 -19.84
CA ASP A 8 -6.89 -2.43 -20.98
C ASP A 8 -8.40 -2.68 -20.72
N PRO A 9 -9.32 -2.18 -21.58
CA PRO A 9 -10.76 -2.20 -21.31
C PRO A 9 -11.37 -3.61 -21.24
N ASP A 10 -10.65 -4.64 -21.70
CA ASP A 10 -11.12 -6.03 -21.73
C ASP A 10 -10.62 -6.88 -20.54
N GLU A 11 -9.86 -6.33 -19.58
CA GLU A 11 -9.45 -7.09 -18.38
C GLU A 11 -10.63 -7.19 -17.38
N PRO A 12 -11.12 -8.40 -17.04
CA PRO A 12 -12.23 -8.55 -16.12
C PRO A 12 -11.82 -8.04 -14.73
N VAL A 13 -12.44 -6.95 -14.28
CA VAL A 13 -12.32 -6.46 -12.90
C VAL A 13 -12.94 -7.49 -11.98
N GLU A 14 -12.12 -8.32 -11.34
CA GLU A 14 -12.58 -9.27 -10.33
C GLU A 14 -13.05 -8.50 -9.09
N THR A 15 -14.34 -8.18 -9.09
CA THR A 15 -15.03 -7.56 -7.97
C THR A 15 -15.19 -8.59 -6.85
N LYS A 16 -14.19 -8.68 -5.98
CA LYS A 16 -14.28 -9.52 -4.78
C LYS A 16 -15.51 -9.09 -3.97
N PRO A 17 -16.40 -10.03 -3.60
CA PRO A 17 -17.63 -9.69 -2.90
C PRO A 17 -17.31 -9.03 -1.56
N PHE A 18 -17.92 -7.88 -1.32
CA PHE A 18 -17.86 -7.16 -0.05
C PHE A 18 -18.56 -8.01 1.01
N ASN A 19 -17.80 -8.84 1.71
CA ASN A 19 -18.37 -9.77 2.67
C ASN A 19 -18.98 -8.98 3.85
N ARG A 20 -20.28 -9.16 4.02
CA ARG A 20 -21.16 -8.45 4.94
C ARG A 20 -20.96 -8.99 6.36
N TYR A 21 -19.90 -8.55 7.05
CA TYR A 21 -19.73 -8.85 8.47
C TYR A 21 -20.40 -7.78 9.34
N VAL A 22 -21.64 -8.06 9.72
CA VAL A 22 -22.35 -7.38 10.81
C VAL A 22 -21.59 -7.62 12.13
N HIS A 23 -20.94 -6.59 12.67
CA HIS A 23 -20.36 -6.67 14.02
C HIS A 23 -21.48 -6.61 15.07
N ALA A 24 -21.67 -7.73 15.80
CA ALA A 24 -22.39 -7.76 17.05
C ALA A 24 -21.74 -6.78 18.04
N ARG A 25 -22.53 -5.86 18.61
CA ARG A 25 -22.10 -4.87 19.60
C ARG A 25 -21.80 -5.56 20.94
N THR A 26 -20.55 -5.93 21.20
CA THR A 26 -20.08 -6.24 22.54
C THR A 26 -19.74 -4.94 23.27
N ARG A 27 -20.37 -4.71 24.44
CA ARG A 27 -20.10 -3.54 25.30
C ARG A 27 -18.67 -3.64 25.84
N PHE A 28 -17.86 -2.62 25.60
CA PHE A 28 -16.50 -2.51 26.15
C PHE A 28 -16.58 -1.77 27.49
N SER A 29 -16.37 -2.47 28.60
CA SER A 29 -16.17 -1.84 29.91
C SER A 29 -14.78 -1.22 29.96
N HIS A 30 -14.71 0.11 30.08
CA HIS A 30 -13.45 0.81 30.34
C HIS A 30 -13.06 0.63 31.81
N ALA A 31 -12.21 -0.34 32.10
CA ALA A 31 -11.53 -0.46 33.38
C ALA A 31 -10.02 -0.24 33.20
N GLY A 32 -9.50 0.82 33.83
CA GLY A 32 -8.09 0.95 34.22
C GLY A 32 -7.10 1.40 33.14
N LEU A 33 -6.84 2.70 33.06
CA LEU A 33 -5.58 3.21 32.53
C LEU A 33 -4.47 2.97 33.58
N ASP A 34 -3.90 1.77 33.61
CA ASP A 34 -2.61 1.57 34.29
C ASP A 34 -1.51 2.16 33.40
N ARG A 35 -1.10 3.38 33.77
CA ARG A 35 -0.06 4.14 33.09
C ARG A 35 1.30 3.70 33.62
N SER A 36 1.70 2.48 33.27
CA SER A 36 3.05 1.99 33.54
C SER A 36 4.11 2.87 32.82
N PRO A 37 5.24 3.22 33.46
CA PRO A 37 6.23 4.12 32.87
C PRO A 37 6.92 3.48 31.66
N ILE A 38 7.08 4.26 30.59
CA ILE A 38 7.84 3.89 29.40
C ILE A 38 9.31 3.68 29.83
N ARG A 39 9.77 2.42 29.79
CA ARG A 39 11.20 2.11 29.95
C ARG A 39 11.97 2.63 28.73
N PRO A 40 12.99 3.49 28.88
CA PRO A 40 13.85 3.88 27.78
C PRO A 40 14.81 2.72 27.49
N GLY A 41 14.77 2.17 26.28
CA GLY A 41 15.64 1.05 25.89
C GLY A 41 15.03 0.00 24.96
N SER A 42 13.82 0.19 24.46
CA SER A 42 13.26 -0.74 23.46
C SER A 42 13.91 -0.50 22.10
N LEU A 43 15.01 -1.23 21.85
CA LEU A 43 15.57 -1.44 20.52
C LEU A 43 14.40 -1.80 19.57
N ALA A 44 14.38 -1.15 18.42
CA ALA A 44 13.36 -1.37 17.39
C ALA A 44 13.22 -2.86 17.11
N VAL A 45 12.15 -3.48 17.64
CA VAL A 45 11.84 -4.87 17.34
C VAL A 45 11.52 -4.93 15.84
N PRO A 46 12.18 -5.77 15.05
CA PRO A 46 11.80 -5.98 13.65
C PRO A 46 10.36 -6.46 13.66
N VAL A 47 9.47 -5.69 13.02
CA VAL A 47 8.06 -6.08 12.87
C VAL A 47 8.05 -7.40 12.11
N PRO A 48 7.63 -8.53 12.73
CA PRO A 48 7.62 -9.81 12.06
C PRO A 48 6.67 -9.74 10.86
N GLU A 49 7.07 -10.30 9.71
CA GLU A 49 6.28 -10.28 8.46
C GLU A 49 4.84 -10.76 8.67
N SER A 50 4.62 -11.63 9.65
CA SER A 50 3.31 -12.18 10.01
C SER A 50 2.35 -11.22 10.72
N LYS A 51 2.78 -10.05 11.20
CA LYS A 51 1.90 -8.98 11.75
C LYS A 51 1.43 -8.01 10.67
N LEU A 52 1.98 -8.10 9.46
CA LEU A 52 1.64 -7.26 8.30
C LEU A 52 0.42 -7.79 7.52
N THR A 53 0.03 -9.04 7.78
CA THR A 53 -1.12 -9.72 7.13
C THR A 53 -2.47 -9.36 7.75
N ARG A 54 -2.52 -8.56 8.82
CA ARG A 54 -3.74 -7.83 9.17
C ARG A 54 -3.91 -6.76 8.11
N GLY A 55 -4.70 -7.11 7.07
CA GLY A 55 -4.86 -6.37 5.83
C GLY A 55 -4.65 -4.88 6.01
N TYR A 56 -3.51 -4.39 5.52
CA TYR A 56 -3.25 -2.97 5.44
C TYR A 56 -4.29 -2.39 4.48
N HIS A 57 -5.40 -1.92 5.05
CA HIS A 57 -6.42 -1.20 4.31
C HIS A 57 -5.89 0.21 4.12
N ILE A 58 -5.62 0.60 2.88
CA ILE A 58 -5.24 1.98 2.59
C ILE A 58 -6.44 2.88 2.89
N GLY A 59 -6.19 3.95 3.64
CA GLY A 59 -7.20 4.97 3.87
C GLY A 59 -7.61 5.68 2.57
N TYR A 60 -8.69 6.46 2.66
CA TYR A 60 -9.10 7.37 1.59
C TYR A 60 -8.01 8.41 1.34
N ASP A 61 -7.53 8.49 0.09
CA ASP A 61 -6.62 9.55 -0.37
C ASP A 61 -7.41 10.62 -1.15
N ALA A 62 -7.49 11.82 -0.58
CA ALA A 62 -8.24 12.94 -1.17
C ALA A 62 -7.69 13.40 -2.54
N ARG A 63 -6.47 13.00 -2.91
CA ARG A 63 -5.90 13.25 -4.26
C ARG A 63 -6.60 12.41 -5.34
N PHE A 64 -7.20 11.28 -4.95
CA PHE A 64 -7.86 10.33 -5.83
C PHE A 64 -9.32 10.10 -5.39
N PRO A 65 -10.18 11.13 -5.43
CA PRO A 65 -11.54 11.07 -4.88
C PRO A 65 -12.52 10.25 -5.74
N TYR A 66 -12.13 9.90 -6.97
CA TYR A 66 -12.99 9.21 -7.93
C TYR A 66 -12.98 7.69 -7.72
N GLN A 67 -14.00 7.00 -8.23
CA GLN A 67 -14.09 5.53 -8.15
C GLN A 67 -12.97 4.82 -8.94
N ASN A 68 -12.48 5.43 -10.02
CA ASN A 68 -11.35 4.90 -10.76
C ASN A 68 -10.03 5.14 -9.99
N GLN A 69 -9.47 4.06 -9.44
CA GLN A 69 -8.26 4.07 -8.63
C GLN A 69 -6.98 3.76 -9.42
N THR A 70 -7.03 3.70 -10.77
CA THR A 70 -5.86 3.43 -11.62
C THR A 70 -4.71 4.42 -11.35
N LYS A 71 -5.02 5.71 -11.24
CA LYS A 71 -4.01 6.74 -10.92
C LYS A 71 -3.45 6.58 -9.51
N HIS A 72 -4.27 6.15 -8.56
CA HIS A 72 -3.84 5.91 -7.18
C HIS A 72 -2.88 4.72 -7.09
N CYS A 73 -3.19 3.62 -7.79
CA CYS A 73 -2.30 2.48 -7.96
C CYS A 73 -0.96 2.91 -8.58
N TRP A 74 -0.99 3.52 -9.76
CA TRP A 74 0.20 3.94 -10.50
C TRP A 74 1.11 4.86 -9.68
N GLN A 75 0.52 5.86 -9.00
CA GLN A 75 1.29 6.81 -8.21
C GLN A 75 2.01 6.12 -7.04
N ASN A 76 1.34 5.21 -6.32
CA ASN A 76 1.98 4.48 -5.22
C ASN A 76 3.11 3.55 -5.70
N TYR A 77 2.98 2.94 -6.88
CA TYR A 77 4.05 2.12 -7.47
C TYR A 77 5.28 2.97 -7.77
N VAL A 78 5.10 4.11 -8.46
CA VAL A 78 6.18 5.05 -8.77
C VAL A 78 6.81 5.62 -7.50
N ASP A 79 6.01 6.02 -6.51
CA ASP A 79 6.48 6.61 -5.27
C ASP A 79 7.30 5.61 -4.44
N TYR A 80 6.90 4.32 -4.42
CA TYR A 80 7.70 3.27 -3.78
C TYR A 80 9.09 3.17 -4.40
N HIS A 81 9.17 3.06 -5.73
CA HIS A 81 10.45 2.88 -6.42
C HIS A 81 11.35 4.11 -6.33
N LYS A 82 10.78 5.33 -6.39
CA LYS A 82 11.53 6.55 -6.09
C LYS A 82 12.07 6.57 -4.67
N CYS A 83 11.27 6.13 -3.70
CA CYS A 83 11.63 6.14 -2.29
C CYS A 83 12.82 5.20 -2.01
N ILE A 84 12.80 3.98 -2.54
CA ILE A 84 13.90 3.03 -2.34
C ILE A 84 15.19 3.47 -3.05
N ILE A 85 15.09 4.12 -4.22
CA ILE A 85 16.26 4.66 -4.94
C ILE A 85 16.88 5.81 -4.14
N ALA A 86 16.05 6.74 -3.64
CA ALA A 86 16.54 7.93 -2.95
C ALA A 86 16.99 7.68 -1.49
N LYS A 87 16.35 6.73 -0.79
CA LYS A 87 16.52 6.53 0.67
C LYS A 87 16.98 5.12 1.06
N GLY A 88 16.91 4.15 0.16
CA GLY A 88 17.14 2.73 0.47
C GLY A 88 15.88 2.01 0.98
N GLU A 89 15.91 0.68 0.92
CA GLU A 89 14.78 -0.19 1.29
C GLU A 89 14.46 -0.18 2.79
N ASP A 90 15.45 0.15 3.64
CA ASP A 90 15.31 0.20 5.10
C ASP A 90 14.50 1.41 5.59
N PHE A 91 14.21 2.37 4.71
CA PHE A 91 13.46 3.56 5.08
C PHE A 91 11.99 3.22 5.33
N ARG A 92 11.61 3.16 6.61
CA ARG A 92 10.27 2.77 7.08
C ARG A 92 9.10 3.44 6.32
N PRO A 93 9.16 4.74 5.94
CA PRO A 93 8.09 5.36 5.16
C PRO A 93 7.90 4.78 3.74
N CYS A 94 8.95 4.24 3.09
CA CYS A 94 8.79 3.60 1.79
C CYS A 94 7.87 2.38 1.86
N ARG A 95 7.85 1.68 3.00
CA ARG A 95 6.98 0.52 3.22
C ARG A 95 5.49 0.89 3.09
N GLN A 96 5.11 2.13 3.38
CA GLN A 96 3.72 2.57 3.20
C GLN A 96 3.29 2.47 1.73
N PHE A 97 4.12 2.95 0.82
CA PHE A 97 3.86 2.89 -0.62
C PHE A 97 3.85 1.44 -1.13
N PHE A 98 4.74 0.59 -0.60
CA PHE A 98 4.76 -0.84 -0.91
C PHE A 98 3.43 -1.53 -0.62
N LEU A 99 2.93 -1.37 0.60
CA LEU A 99 1.65 -1.95 1.00
C LEU A 99 0.49 -1.35 0.21
N ALA A 100 0.62 -0.07 -0.15
CA ALA A 100 -0.39 0.63 -0.90
C ALA A 100 -0.55 0.09 -2.33
N TYR A 101 0.52 0.08 -3.14
CA TYR A 101 0.37 -0.41 -4.51
C TYR A 101 0.03 -1.90 -4.55
N ARG A 102 0.52 -2.73 -3.60
CA ARG A 102 0.16 -4.16 -3.55
C ARG A 102 -1.30 -4.45 -3.23
N SER A 103 -2.01 -3.50 -2.60
CA SER A 103 -3.43 -3.65 -2.28
C SER A 103 -4.36 -2.99 -3.30
N LEU A 104 -3.90 -1.94 -4.00
CA LEU A 104 -4.69 -1.26 -5.05
C LEU A 104 -4.51 -1.87 -6.44
N CYS A 105 -3.29 -2.27 -6.78
CA CYS A 105 -2.94 -2.62 -8.15
C CYS A 105 -3.29 -4.08 -8.47
N PRO A 106 -3.84 -4.36 -9.67
CA PRO A 106 -3.81 -5.69 -10.24
C PRO A 106 -2.37 -6.19 -10.34
N LYS A 107 -2.13 -7.47 -10.01
CA LYS A 107 -0.79 -8.06 -10.08
C LYS A 107 -0.26 -8.11 -11.51
N SER A 108 -1.15 -8.30 -12.50
CA SER A 108 -0.82 -8.26 -13.93
C SER A 108 -0.13 -6.94 -14.33
N TRP A 109 -0.52 -5.82 -13.74
CA TRP A 109 0.07 -4.52 -14.06
C TRP A 109 1.43 -4.33 -13.41
N THR A 110 1.56 -4.69 -12.13
CA THR A 110 2.83 -4.56 -11.42
C THR A 110 3.92 -5.41 -12.06
N ASP A 111 3.57 -6.63 -12.48
CA ASP A 111 4.54 -7.54 -13.12
C ASP A 111 5.03 -6.96 -14.46
N ARG A 112 4.12 -6.43 -15.30
CA ARG A 112 4.48 -5.75 -16.56
C ARG A 112 5.38 -4.54 -16.34
N TRP A 113 5.11 -3.76 -15.29
CA TRP A 113 5.94 -2.60 -14.96
C TRP A 113 7.30 -3.00 -14.41
N ASP A 114 7.38 -4.08 -13.63
CA ASP A 114 8.65 -4.64 -13.17
C ASP A 114 9.51 -5.07 -14.37
N ASP A 115 8.94 -5.80 -15.33
CA ASP A 115 9.64 -6.17 -16.58
C ASP A 115 10.13 -4.93 -17.35
N GLN A 116 9.31 -3.87 -17.44
CA GLN A 116 9.70 -2.61 -18.09
C GLN A 116 10.83 -1.89 -17.36
N ARG A 117 10.87 -1.94 -16.03
CA ARG A 117 11.95 -1.35 -15.23
C ARG A 117 13.25 -2.14 -15.39
N GLU A 118 13.19 -3.46 -15.36
CA GLU A 118 14.34 -4.34 -15.59
C GLU A 118 14.90 -4.16 -17.02
N ALA A 119 14.03 -3.98 -18.00
CA ALA A 119 14.41 -3.68 -19.39
C ALA A 119 14.87 -2.22 -19.60
N GLY A 120 14.75 -1.33 -18.60
CA GLY A 120 15.11 0.08 -18.71
C GLY A 120 14.19 0.93 -19.60
N ASN A 121 13.01 0.43 -19.96
CA ASN A 121 12.01 1.12 -20.81
C ASN A 121 10.79 1.61 -20.02
N PHE A 122 10.95 1.90 -18.74
CA PHE A 122 9.86 2.36 -17.89
C PHE A 122 9.50 3.83 -18.20
N PRO A 123 8.22 4.19 -18.41
CA PRO A 123 7.81 5.51 -18.88
C PRO A 123 7.92 6.64 -17.83
N ALA A 124 8.13 6.30 -16.56
CA ALA A 124 8.27 7.27 -15.47
C ALA A 124 9.74 7.46 -15.07
N ARG A 125 10.11 8.71 -14.73
CA ARG A 125 11.41 9.03 -14.15
C ARG A 125 11.41 8.61 -12.68
N LEU A 126 12.33 7.70 -12.33
CA LEU A 126 12.50 7.19 -10.96
C LEU A 126 13.70 7.83 -10.22
N GLU A 127 14.55 8.54 -10.96
CA GLU A 127 15.68 9.37 -10.50
C GLU A 127 15.26 10.83 -10.30
#